data_AF-A0A0F8YWN5-F1
#
_entry.id   AF-A0A0F8YWN5-F1
#
_cell.length_a   1.000
_cell.length_b   1.000
_cell.length_c   1.000
_cell.angle_alpha   90.00
_cell.angle_beta   90.00
_cell.angle_gamma   90.00
#
_symmetry.space_group_name_H-M   'P 1'
#
loop_
_entity.id
_entity.type
_entity.pdbx_description
1 polymer ?
#
loop_
_entity_poly.entity_id
_entity_poly.type
_entity_poly.pdbx_seq_one_letter_code
_entity_poly.pdbx_strand_id
1 'polypeptide(L)'
;MDWADAGNAFFEIVGAVAVWLNVRALLKSRKVRGVDWRTWVFFSSWGWWNVFYYGPHLGQWLSWWAGLVLVAANTTWVVLAYRARNN
;
A
#
# COMPACT_ATOMS: atom_id res chain seq x y z
N MET A 1 -9.85 22.04 2.40
CA MET A 1 -8.83 21.04 2.05
C MET A 1 -7.54 21.54 2.64
N ASP A 2 -7.02 20.85 3.65
CA ASP A 2 -5.82 21.31 4.36
C ASP A 2 -4.57 20.92 3.56
N TRP A 3 -3.54 21.78 3.56
CA TRP A 3 -2.33 21.54 2.75
C TRP A 3 -1.60 20.25 3.18
N ALA A 4 -1.73 19.89 4.46
CA ALA A 4 -1.22 18.63 5.01
C ALA A 4 -1.95 17.40 4.43
N ASP A 5 -3.26 17.49 4.21
CA ASP A 5 -4.06 16.40 3.60
C ASP A 5 -3.67 16.23 2.13
N ALA A 6 -3.51 17.33 1.40
CA ALA A 6 -3.05 17.30 0.01
C ALA A 6 -1.63 16.73 -0.12
N GLY A 7 -0.71 17.14 0.76
CA GLY A 7 0.67 16.65 0.78
C GLY A 7 0.74 15.16 1.08
N ASN A 8 0.05 14.70 2.14
CA ASN A 8 0.06 13.29 2.50
C ASN A 8 -0.63 12.43 1.43
N ALA A 9 -1.78 12.85 0.89
CA ALA A 9 -2.45 12.17 -0.20
C ALA A 9 -1.56 12.03 -1.46
N PHE A 10 -0.74 13.03 -1.77
CA PHE A 10 0.20 12.94 -2.88
C PHE A 10 1.21 11.81 -2.67
N PHE A 11 1.83 11.72 -1.48
CA PHE A 11 2.76 10.63 -1.17
C PHE A 11 2.08 9.27 -1.17
N GLU A 12 0.87 9.17 -0.62
CA GLU A 12 0.05 7.95 -0.63
C GLU A 12 -0.25 7.48 -2.07
N ILE A 13 -0.63 8.39 -2.98
CA ILE A 13 -0.89 8.05 -4.39
C ILE A 13 0.39 7.64 -5.12
N VAL A 14 1.49 8.39 -4.97
CA VAL A 14 2.77 8.06 -5.59
C VAL A 14 3.28 6.70 -5.08
N GLY A 15 3.16 6.46 -3.77
CA GLY A 15 3.41 5.18 -3.14
C GLY A 15 2.55 4.09 -3.78
N ALA A 16 1.24 4.31 -3.92
CA ALA A 16 0.32 3.33 -4.47
C ALA A 16 0.71 2.93 -5.90
N VAL A 17 1.07 3.90 -6.74
CA VAL A 17 1.57 3.64 -8.10
C VAL A 17 2.83 2.78 -8.06
N ALA A 18 3.82 3.13 -7.23
CA ALA A 18 5.05 2.35 -7.10
C ALA A 18 4.79 0.90 -6.64
N VAL A 19 3.84 0.70 -5.73
CA VAL A 19 3.44 -0.62 -5.27
C VAL A 19 2.70 -1.40 -6.36
N TRP A 20 1.79 -0.78 -7.10
CA TRP A 20 1.12 -1.43 -8.22
C TRP A 20 2.10 -1.87 -9.32
N LEU A 21 3.19 -1.12 -9.55
CA LEU A 21 4.28 -1.57 -10.42
C LEU A 21 4.96 -2.83 -9.89
N ASN A 22 5.20 -2.91 -8.57
CA ASN A 22 5.72 -4.12 -7.93
C ASN A 22 4.75 -5.30 -8.02
N VAL A 23 3.45 -5.06 -7.88
CA VAL A 23 2.39 -6.07 -8.08
C VAL A 23 2.45 -6.61 -9.51
N ARG A 24 2.51 -5.74 -10.52
CA ARG A 24 2.63 -6.15 -11.93
C ARG A 24 3.91 -6.94 -12.18
N ALA A 25 5.04 -6.52 -11.59
CA ALA A 25 6.30 -7.24 -11.70
C ALA A 25 6.22 -8.64 -11.10
N LEU A 26 5.60 -8.78 -9.93
CA LEU A 26 5.40 -10.07 -9.24
C LEU A 26 4.44 -11.00 -10.00
N LEU A 27 3.36 -10.46 -10.58
CA LEU A 27 2.45 -11.22 -11.45
C LEU A 27 3.18 -11.80 -12.67
N LYS A 28 4.13 -11.04 -13.24
CA LYS A 28 4.93 -11.48 -14.39
C LYS A 28 6.02 -12.47 -14.01
N SER A 29 6.73 -12.26 -12.90
CA SER A 29 7.85 -13.10 -12.49
C SER A 29 7.42 -14.37 -11.77
N ARG A 30 6.25 -14.35 -11.10
CA ARG A 30 5.75 -15.37 -10.16
C ARG A 30 6.77 -15.81 -9.10
N LYS A 31 7.77 -14.97 -8.82
CA LYS A 31 8.83 -15.25 -7.85
C LYS A 31 9.14 -13.99 -7.06
N VAL A 32 9.16 -14.13 -5.74
CA VAL A 32 9.63 -13.08 -4.82
C VAL A 32 11.15 -13.20 -4.74
N ARG A 33 11.89 -12.20 -5.23
CA ARG A 33 13.37 -12.16 -5.19
C ARG A 33 13.84 -10.80 -4.68
N GLY A 34 14.79 -10.81 -3.75
CA GLY A 34 15.45 -9.59 -3.28
C GLY A 34 14.59 -8.68 -2.39
N VAL A 35 13.43 -9.15 -1.93
CA VAL A 35 12.51 -8.40 -1.07
C VAL A 35 12.11 -9.28 0.11
N ASP A 36 12.26 -8.78 1.33
CA ASP A 36 11.72 -9.45 2.52
C ASP A 36 10.21 -9.21 2.60
N TRP A 37 9.44 -10.28 2.40
CA TRP A 37 7.99 -10.25 2.43
C TRP A 37 7.44 -9.88 3.83
N ARG A 38 8.20 -10.11 4.90
CA ARG A 38 7.79 -9.77 6.28
C ARG A 38 7.73 -8.26 6.47
N THR A 39 8.70 -7.54 5.92
CA THR A 39 8.71 -6.07 5.87
C THR A 39 7.48 -5.56 5.14
N TRP A 40 7.13 -6.21 4.03
CA TRP A 40 5.93 -5.91 3.26
C TRP A 40 4.62 -6.12 4.04
N VAL A 41 4.54 -7.17 4.86
CA VAL A 41 3.39 -7.40 5.75
C VAL A 41 3.27 -6.29 6.78
N PHE A 42 4.38 -5.91 7.42
CA PHE A 42 4.38 -4.82 8.40
C PHE A 42 3.89 -3.50 7.79
N PHE A 43 4.41 -3.10 6.62
CA PHE A 43 3.96 -1.87 5.95
C PHE A 43 2.53 -1.96 5.41
N SER A 44 2.04 -3.16 5.09
CA SER A 44 0.62 -3.35 4.77
C SER A 44 -0.27 -3.11 5.99
N SER A 45 0.12 -3.65 7.15
CA SER A 45 -0.59 -3.41 8.42
C SER A 45 -0.54 -1.92 8.82
N TRP A 46 0.60 -1.26 8.62
CA TRP A 46 0.71 0.19 8.80
C TRP A 46 -0.24 0.94 7.86
N GLY A 47 -0.30 0.58 6.58
CA GLY A 47 -1.24 1.22 5.64
C GLY A 47 -2.70 1.12 6.09
N TRP A 48 -3.10 -0.01 6.67
CA TRP A 48 -4.44 -0.16 7.27
C TRP A 48 -4.63 0.74 8.48
N TRP A 49 -3.61 0.89 9.33
CA TRP A 49 -3.61 1.84 10.44
C TRP A 49 -3.76 3.28 9.96
N ASN A 50 -3.06 3.68 8.90
CA ASN A 50 -3.16 5.00 8.28
C ASN A 50 -4.59 5.30 7.82
N VAL A 51 -5.24 4.37 7.11
CA VAL A 51 -6.64 4.52 6.67
C VAL A 51 -7.60 4.65 7.86
N PHE A 52 -7.41 3.84 8.91
CA PHE A 52 -8.20 3.97 10.14
C PHE A 52 -8.02 5.35 10.80
N TYR A 53 -6.80 5.89 10.78
CA TYR A 53 -6.46 7.15 11.41
C TYR A 53 -6.89 8.39 10.63
N TYR A 54 -6.78 8.41 9.30
CA TYR A 54 -7.01 9.62 8.48
C TYR A 54 -8.45 10.12 8.47
N GLY A 55 -9.43 9.23 8.26
CA GLY A 55 -10.83 9.62 8.08
C GLY A 55 -11.47 10.11 9.39
N PRO A 56 -11.81 9.20 10.31
CA PRO A 56 -12.60 9.52 11.50
C PRO A 56 -11.84 10.35 12.55
N HIS A 57 -10.51 10.31 12.59
CA HIS A 57 -9.74 10.97 13.65
C HIS A 57 -9.05 12.28 13.22
N LEU A 58 -8.66 12.41 11.95
CA LEU A 58 -7.97 13.60 11.44
C LEU A 58 -8.79 14.45 10.47
N GLY A 59 -9.94 13.94 9.98
CA GLY A 59 -10.74 14.63 8.96
C GLY A 59 -10.02 14.76 7.60
N GLN A 60 -8.98 13.97 7.37
CA GLN A 60 -8.13 13.98 6.17
C GLN A 60 -8.68 13.01 5.12
N TRP A 61 -9.81 13.40 4.51
CA TRP A 61 -10.55 12.53 3.59
C TRP A 61 -9.80 12.26 2.29
N LEU A 62 -8.96 13.17 1.80
CA LEU A 62 -8.18 12.93 0.59
C LEU A 62 -7.11 11.86 0.84
N SER A 63 -6.38 11.98 1.97
CA SER A 63 -5.43 10.98 2.46
C SER A 63 -6.10 9.65 2.75
N TRP A 64 -7.35 9.66 3.23
CA TRP A 64 -8.13 8.45 3.45
C TRP A 64 -8.37 7.69 2.12
N TRP A 65 -8.86 8.38 1.08
CA TRP A 65 -9.04 7.78 -0.23
C TRP A 65 -7.73 7.32 -0.87
N ALA A 66 -6.68 8.14 -0.79
CA ALA A 66 -5.35 7.78 -1.29
C ALA A 66 -4.77 6.57 -0.57
N GLY A 67 -4.89 6.53 0.76
CA GLY A 67 -4.44 5.43 1.61
C GLY A 67 -5.18 4.13 1.34
N LEU A 68 -6.48 4.18 1.00
CA LEU A 68 -7.23 3.00 0.56
C LEU A 68 -6.63 2.38 -0.72
N VAL A 69 -6.23 3.23 -1.68
CA VAL A 69 -5.60 2.75 -2.92
C VAL A 69 -4.23 2.16 -2.62
N LEU A 70 -3.42 2.79 -1.76
CA LEU A 70 -2.12 2.25 -1.35
C LEU A 70 -2.27 0.92 -0.61
N VAL A 71 -3.16 0.84 0.37
CA VAL A 71 -3.31 -0.37 1.19
C VAL A 71 -3.88 -1.54 0.38
N ALA A 72 -4.74 -1.26 -0.60
CA ALA A 72 -5.21 -2.28 -1.55
C ALA A 72 -4.05 -2.82 -2.40
N ALA A 73 -3.17 -1.94 -2.89
CA ALA A 73 -1.97 -2.34 -3.62
C ALA A 73 -1.05 -3.19 -2.74
N ASN A 74 -0.85 -2.77 -1.49
CA ASN A 74 0.00 -3.46 -0.55
C ASN A 74 -0.50 -4.87 -0.19
N THR A 75 -1.79 -4.95 0.15
CA THR A 75 -2.47 -6.21 0.47
C THR A 75 -2.43 -7.16 -0.74
N THR A 76 -2.64 -6.64 -1.94
CA THR A 76 -2.54 -7.43 -3.18
C THR A 76 -1.13 -7.99 -3.35
N TRP A 77 -0.09 -7.19 -3.13
CA TRP A 77 1.30 -7.65 -3.21
C TRP A 77 1.58 -8.78 -2.20
N VAL A 78 1.17 -8.61 -0.94
CA VAL A 78 1.37 -9.63 0.11
C VAL A 78 0.68 -10.94 -0.25
N VAL A 79 -0.57 -10.88 -0.71
CA VAL A 79 -1.33 -12.07 -1.14
C VAL A 79 -0.63 -12.79 -2.30
N LEU A 80 -0.14 -12.04 -3.28
CA LEU A 80 0.61 -12.61 -4.40
C LEU A 80 1.96 -13.17 -3.97
N ALA A 81 2.66 -12.51 -3.06
CA ALA A 81 3.95 -12.96 -2.54
C ALA A 81 3.79 -14.28 -1.77
N TYR A 82 2.74 -14.39 -0.96
CA TYR A 82 2.38 -15.62 -0.27
C TYR A 82 2.10 -16.75 -1.26
N ARG A 83 1.27 -16.50 -2.28
CA ARG A 83 0.97 -17.49 -3.34
C ARG A 83 2.22 -17.90 -4.12
N ALA A 84 3.10 -16.96 -4.45
CA ALA A 84 4.32 -17.22 -5.21
C ALA A 84 5.39 -17.99 -4.41
N ARG A 85 5.30 -18.04 -3.08
CA ARG A 85 6.20 -18.84 -2.23
C ARG A 85 5.71 -20.27 -2.00
N ASN A 86 4.40 -20.51 -2.11
CA ASN A 86 3.77 -21.81 -1.86
C ASN A 86 3.56 -22.65 -3.14
N ASN A 87 3.86 -22.09 -4.32
CA ASN A 87 3.91 -22.80 -5.60
C ASN A 87 5.37 -23.12 -5.95
#